data_AF-U5QNQ4-F1
#
_entry.id   AF-U5QNQ4-F1
#
_cell.length_a   1.000
_cell.length_b   1.000
_cell.length_c   1.000
_cell.angle_alpha   90.00
_cell.angle_beta   90.00
_cell.angle_gamma   90.00
#
_symmetry.space_group_name_H-M   'P 1'
#
loop_
_entity.id
_entity.type
_entity.pdbx_description
1 polymer ?
#
loop_
_entity_poly.entity_id
_entity_poly.type
_entity_poly.pdbx_seq_one_letter_code
_entity_poly.pdbx_strand_id
1 'polypeptide(L)'
;MAHRSGTFAIGALLLTLLAGVGPALGLSPAIAAFAVVMGLGFFFFDRIFFQGRLLTLVAGLVQERQKGWRERVACHEAGHLLVAHRLGIAVEDYTLGAWQTFQRGYPGSGGVVLAVPARLDSDRIEAYCATWLAGGMAEQMDYGKSIGAEEDLQKIQLLLAAAQRSGIAPARTLRNRAERLARSLLVAEKDLHKKLTQQLLAGRDIEGCIQLLQAQQA
;
A
#
# COMPACT_ATOMS: atom_id res chain seq x y z
N MET A 1 -10.76 -13.95 3.14
CA MET A 1 -10.21 -15.07 2.31
C MET A 1 -10.94 -15.27 0.97
N ALA A 2 -12.15 -14.71 0.76
CA ALA A 2 -12.91 -14.89 -0.49
C ALA A 2 -12.39 -14.12 -1.72
N HIS A 3 -11.51 -13.12 -1.56
CA HIS A 3 -11.04 -12.29 -2.68
C HIS A 3 -9.87 -12.90 -3.48
N ARG A 4 -9.15 -13.87 -2.90
CA ARG A 4 -7.97 -14.50 -3.53
C ARG A 4 -8.35 -15.61 -4.52
N SER A 5 -9.47 -16.29 -4.30
CA SER A 5 -10.00 -17.32 -5.21
C SER A 5 -10.56 -16.73 -6.51
N GLY A 6 -11.02 -15.48 -6.48
CA GLY A 6 -11.56 -14.79 -7.66
C GLY A 6 -10.52 -14.52 -8.75
N THR A 7 -9.29 -14.10 -8.38
CA THR A 7 -8.24 -13.84 -9.38
C THR A 7 -7.71 -15.12 -10.03
N PHE A 8 -7.64 -16.24 -9.29
CA PHE A 8 -7.34 -17.56 -9.84
C PHE A 8 -8.44 -18.03 -10.82
N ALA A 9 -9.70 -17.86 -10.45
CA ALA A 9 -10.83 -18.23 -11.31
C ALA A 9 -10.91 -17.36 -12.58
N ILE A 10 -10.65 -16.04 -12.47
CA ILE A 10 -10.64 -15.11 -13.59
C ILE A 10 -9.45 -15.39 -14.52
N GLY A 11 -8.27 -15.69 -13.96
CA GLY A 11 -7.10 -16.09 -14.73
C GLY A 11 -7.36 -17.40 -15.48
N ALA A 12 -7.84 -18.44 -14.80
CA ALA A 12 -8.21 -19.71 -15.43
C ALA A 12 -9.29 -19.54 -16.50
N LEU A 13 -10.30 -18.69 -16.26
CA LEU A 13 -11.37 -18.39 -17.22
C LEU A 13 -10.83 -17.65 -18.44
N LEU A 14 -10.00 -16.61 -18.28
CA LEU A 14 -9.37 -15.90 -19.39
C LEU A 14 -8.47 -16.83 -20.22
N LEU A 15 -7.74 -17.74 -19.57
CA LEU A 15 -6.92 -18.74 -20.24
C LEU A 15 -7.79 -19.75 -21.02
N THR A 16 -8.94 -20.14 -20.47
CA THR A 16 -9.90 -21.02 -21.13
C THR A 16 -10.57 -20.33 -22.32
N LEU A 17 -10.92 -19.05 -22.17
CA LEU A 17 -11.46 -18.21 -23.24
C LEU A 17 -10.41 -17.96 -24.33
N LEU A 18 -9.14 -17.75 -23.99
CA LEU A 18 -8.07 -17.60 -24.99
C LEU A 18 -7.83 -18.90 -25.77
N ALA A 19 -7.88 -20.05 -25.10
CA ALA A 19 -7.74 -21.36 -25.74
C ALA A 19 -8.96 -21.72 -26.61
N GLY A 20 -10.17 -21.29 -26.22
CA GLY A 20 -11.40 -21.54 -26.97
C GLY A 20 -11.67 -20.54 -28.10
N VAL A 21 -11.38 -19.25 -27.90
CA VAL A 21 -11.66 -18.14 -28.83
C VAL A 21 -10.44 -17.78 -29.69
N GLY A 22 -9.22 -18.06 -29.23
CA GLY A 22 -7.99 -17.81 -29.97
C GLY A 22 -7.97 -18.40 -31.38
N PRO A 23 -8.41 -19.67 -31.59
CA PRO A 23 -8.52 -20.24 -32.94
C PRO A 23 -9.52 -19.50 -33.84
N ALA A 24 -10.61 -18.95 -33.27
CA ALA A 24 -11.59 -18.14 -34.00
C ALA A 24 -11.07 -16.73 -34.36
N LEU A 25 -9.99 -16.28 -33.72
CA LEU A 25 -9.28 -15.01 -34.02
C LEU A 25 -8.03 -15.22 -34.89
N GLY A 26 -7.82 -16.43 -35.43
CA GLY A 26 -6.67 -16.77 -36.29
C GLY A 26 -5.36 -17.02 -35.53
N LEU A 27 -5.39 -17.09 -34.19
CA LEU A 27 -4.22 -17.48 -33.41
C LEU A 27 -4.08 -19.00 -33.44
N SER A 28 -2.86 -19.48 -33.71
CA SER A 28 -2.55 -20.91 -33.61
C SER A 28 -2.84 -21.41 -32.19
N PRO A 29 -3.59 -22.51 -32.02
CA PRO A 29 -3.83 -23.12 -30.72
C PRO A 29 -2.53 -23.39 -29.96
N ALA A 30 -1.44 -23.70 -30.66
CA ALA A 30 -0.13 -23.95 -30.07
C ALA A 30 0.49 -22.68 -29.47
N ILE A 31 0.34 -21.53 -30.13
CA ILE A 31 0.83 -20.23 -29.63
C ILE A 31 0.05 -19.81 -28.39
N ALA A 32 -1.28 -19.97 -28.41
CA ALA A 32 -2.13 -19.69 -27.26
C ALA A 32 -1.78 -20.59 -26.06
N ALA A 33 -1.65 -21.90 -26.27
CA ALA A 33 -1.27 -22.85 -25.22
C ALA A 33 0.13 -22.56 -24.65
N PHE A 34 1.10 -22.22 -25.51
CA PHE A 34 2.44 -21.84 -25.07
C PHE A 34 2.41 -20.58 -24.19
N ALA A 35 1.68 -19.55 -24.61
CA ALA A 35 1.54 -18.31 -23.82
C ALA A 35 0.90 -18.58 -22.45
N VAL A 36 -0.11 -19.46 -22.39
CA VAL A 36 -0.74 -19.90 -21.13
C VAL A 36 0.28 -20.58 -20.21
N VAL A 37 1.00 -21.57 -20.72
CA VAL A 37 1.98 -22.34 -19.93
C VAL A 37 3.09 -21.44 -19.42
N MET A 38 3.61 -20.56 -20.27
CA MET A 38 4.65 -19.60 -19.88
C MET A 38 4.14 -18.59 -18.85
N GLY A 39 2.92 -18.06 -19.03
CA GLY A 39 2.31 -17.12 -18.09
C GLY A 39 2.07 -17.73 -16.71
N LEU A 40 1.51 -18.94 -16.66
CA LEU A 40 1.33 -19.68 -15.40
C LEU A 40 2.67 -20.06 -14.79
N GLY A 41 3.62 -20.53 -15.58
CA GLY A 41 4.97 -20.86 -15.13
C GLY A 41 5.67 -19.67 -14.48
N PHE A 42 5.61 -18.50 -15.14
CA PHE A 42 6.14 -17.25 -14.58
C PHE A 42 5.42 -16.85 -13.29
N PHE A 43 4.09 -16.95 -13.25
CA PHE A 43 3.31 -16.65 -12.06
C PHE A 43 3.73 -17.52 -10.86
N PHE A 44 3.82 -18.84 -11.03
CA PHE A 44 4.24 -19.73 -9.94
C PHE A 44 5.70 -19.51 -9.56
N PHE A 45 6.57 -19.26 -10.54
CA PHE A 45 7.97 -18.91 -10.31
C PHE A 45 8.08 -17.66 -9.42
N ASP A 46 7.40 -16.57 -9.78
CA ASP A 46 7.37 -15.35 -8.97
C ASP A 46 6.81 -15.60 -7.56
N ARG A 47 5.75 -16.40 -7.43
CA ARG A 47 5.16 -16.73 -6.13
C ARG A 47 6.08 -17.53 -5.22
N ILE A 48 6.79 -18.52 -5.76
CA ILE A 48 7.65 -19.42 -4.98
C ILE A 48 8.95 -18.74 -4.62
N PHE A 49 9.61 -18.11 -5.59
CA PHE A 49 10.97 -17.59 -5.42
C PHE A 49 11.01 -16.13 -4.97
N PHE A 50 10.02 -15.33 -5.38
CA PHE A 50 10.02 -13.88 -5.17
C PHE A 50 8.80 -13.39 -4.37
N GLN A 51 7.95 -14.30 -3.90
CA GLN A 51 6.73 -14.00 -3.13
C GLN A 51 5.75 -13.07 -3.87
N GLY A 52 5.79 -13.04 -5.20
CA GLY A 52 4.94 -12.17 -6.02
C GLY A 52 5.52 -10.77 -6.30
N ARG A 53 6.76 -10.49 -5.84
CA ARG A 53 7.37 -9.16 -5.96
C ARG A 53 7.75 -8.79 -7.39
N LEU A 54 8.00 -9.75 -8.30
CA LEU A 54 8.34 -9.43 -9.70
C LEU A 54 7.13 -8.88 -10.45
N LEU A 55 5.97 -9.52 -10.31
CA LEU A 55 4.73 -9.01 -10.92
C LEU A 55 4.34 -7.64 -10.34
N THR A 56 4.50 -7.45 -9.03
CA THR A 56 4.26 -6.15 -8.38
C THR A 56 5.22 -5.08 -8.89
N LEU A 57 6.50 -5.40 -9.08
CA LEU A 57 7.48 -4.49 -9.67
C LEU A 57 7.03 -4.05 -11.07
N VAL A 58 6.70 -4.99 -11.95
CA VAL A 58 6.26 -4.68 -13.32
C VAL A 58 5.01 -3.80 -13.31
N ALA A 59 4.02 -4.14 -12.48
CA ALA A 59 2.81 -3.33 -12.34
C ALA A 59 3.11 -1.91 -11.84
N GLY A 60 3.99 -1.78 -10.85
CA GLY A 60 4.40 -0.50 -10.29
C GLY A 60 5.15 0.36 -11.30
N LEU A 61 6.08 -0.22 -12.07
CA LEU A 61 6.80 0.47 -13.15
C LEU A 61 5.87 1.00 -14.25
N VAL A 62 4.74 0.32 -14.51
CA VAL A 62 3.72 0.81 -15.44
C VAL A 62 2.94 1.97 -14.83
N GLN A 63 2.55 1.87 -13.55
CA GLN A 63 1.83 2.94 -12.84
C GLN A 63 2.67 4.21 -12.71
N GLU A 64 3.97 4.08 -12.44
CA GLU A 64 4.94 5.17 -12.35
C GLU A 64 5.00 6.06 -13.60
N ARG A 65 4.61 5.55 -14.76
CA ARG A 65 4.57 6.33 -16.01
C ARG A 65 3.39 7.28 -16.09
N GLN A 66 2.40 7.14 -15.21
CA GLN A 66 1.24 8.03 -15.20
C GLN A 66 1.64 9.42 -14.67
N LYS A 67 1.19 10.46 -15.37
CA LYS A 67 1.45 11.84 -14.97
C LYS A 67 0.83 12.11 -13.59
N GLY A 68 1.61 12.70 -12.68
CA GLY A 68 1.14 13.01 -11.33
C GLY A 68 1.20 11.83 -10.35
N TRP A 69 1.66 10.66 -10.78
CA TRP A 69 1.74 9.47 -9.91
C TRP A 69 2.71 9.69 -8.75
N ARG A 70 3.90 10.24 -9.01
CA ARG A 70 4.93 10.47 -7.98
C ARG A 70 4.45 11.48 -6.93
N GLU A 71 3.83 12.57 -7.37
CA GLU A 71 3.24 13.61 -6.52
C GLU A 71 2.14 13.06 -5.62
N ARG A 72 1.32 12.15 -6.16
CA ARG A 72 0.29 11.47 -5.40
C ARG A 72 0.88 10.50 -4.37
N VAL A 73 1.84 9.66 -4.76
CA VAL A 73 2.51 8.74 -3.84
C VAL A 73 3.22 9.49 -2.72
N ALA A 74 3.93 10.58 -3.02
CA ALA A 74 4.56 11.40 -1.99
C ALA A 74 3.52 12.03 -1.04
N CYS A 75 2.36 12.48 -1.54
CA CYS A 75 1.27 12.97 -0.70
C CYS A 75 0.72 11.87 0.23
N HIS A 76 0.56 10.64 -0.30
CA HIS A 76 0.14 9.46 0.44
C HIS A 76 1.15 9.10 1.55
N GLU A 77 2.43 8.93 1.21
CA GLU A 77 3.48 8.58 2.17
C GLU A 77 3.73 9.67 3.22
N ALA A 78 3.63 10.95 2.83
CA ALA A 78 3.69 12.06 3.78
C ALA A 78 2.55 11.99 4.81
N GLY A 79 1.36 11.52 4.41
CA GLY A 79 0.24 11.29 5.32
C GLY A 79 0.59 10.25 6.38
N HIS A 80 1.14 9.11 5.96
CA HIS A 80 1.60 8.07 6.90
C HIS A 80 2.69 8.58 7.84
N LEU A 81 3.73 9.21 7.31
CA LEU A 81 4.87 9.70 8.10
C LEU A 81 4.45 10.72 9.16
N LEU A 82 3.62 11.70 8.77
CA LEU A 82 3.13 12.72 9.68
C LEU A 82 2.33 12.09 10.84
N VAL A 83 1.36 11.25 10.52
CA VAL A 83 0.49 10.64 11.54
C VAL A 83 1.27 9.64 12.40
N ALA A 84 2.16 8.83 11.81
CA ALA A 84 3.04 7.93 12.57
C ALA A 84 3.87 8.69 13.60
N HIS A 85 4.51 9.79 13.18
CA HIS A 85 5.34 10.61 14.06
C HIS A 85 4.53 11.23 15.21
N ARG A 86 3.35 11.78 14.92
CA ARG A 86 2.47 12.36 15.96
C ARG A 86 1.93 11.35 16.95
N LEU A 87 1.83 10.08 16.55
CA LEU A 87 1.36 8.98 17.39
C LEU A 87 2.49 8.18 18.04
N GLY A 88 3.75 8.61 17.90
CA GLY A 88 4.90 7.92 18.47
C GLY A 88 5.07 6.50 17.91
N ILE A 89 4.82 6.34 16.61
CA ILE A 89 5.11 5.11 15.86
C ILE A 89 6.40 5.36 15.09
N ALA A 90 7.42 4.56 15.41
CA ALA A 90 8.69 4.63 14.69
C ALA A 90 8.50 4.16 13.25
N VAL A 91 9.02 4.96 12.31
CA VAL A 91 9.10 4.62 10.89
C VAL A 91 10.54 4.29 10.57
N GLU A 92 10.77 3.06 10.10
CA GLU A 92 12.10 2.50 9.87
C GLU A 92 12.65 2.92 8.50
N ASP A 93 11.78 2.94 7.48
CA ASP A 93 12.13 3.31 6.11
C ASP A 93 10.88 3.75 5.34
N TYR A 94 11.07 4.30 4.14
CA TYR A 94 9.99 4.53 3.20
C TYR A 94 10.48 4.39 1.76
N THR A 95 9.57 4.08 0.84
CA THR A 95 9.88 3.99 -0.60
C THR A 95 8.79 4.67 -1.43
N LEU A 96 9.19 5.39 -2.49
CA LEU A 96 8.26 6.11 -3.38
C LEU A 96 8.07 5.43 -4.74
N GLY A 97 8.72 4.30 -4.98
CA GLY A 97 8.77 3.66 -6.29
C GLY A 97 8.98 2.16 -6.17
N ALA A 98 8.35 1.42 -7.08
CA ALA A 98 8.34 -0.03 -7.11
C ALA A 98 9.73 -0.62 -7.28
N TRP A 99 10.60 0.04 -8.05
CA TRP A 99 11.99 -0.38 -8.17
C TRP A 99 12.77 -0.26 -6.86
N GLN A 100 12.60 0.86 -6.15
CA GLN A 100 13.23 1.09 -4.85
C GLN A 100 12.72 0.06 -3.82
N THR A 101 11.40 -0.15 -3.77
CA THR A 101 10.75 -1.15 -2.90
C THR A 101 11.27 -2.56 -3.18
N PHE A 102 11.38 -2.93 -4.47
CA PHE A 102 11.91 -4.23 -4.89
C PHE A 102 13.37 -4.42 -4.47
N GLN A 103 14.23 -3.42 -4.70
CA GLN A 103 15.64 -3.47 -4.29
C GLN A 103 15.81 -3.61 -2.77
N ARG A 104 14.97 -2.94 -1.99
CA ARG A 104 14.93 -3.04 -0.53
C ARG A 104 14.33 -4.36 -0.03
N GLY A 105 13.72 -5.14 -0.93
CA GLY A 105 13.10 -6.43 -0.61
C GLY A 105 11.73 -6.31 0.07
N TYR A 106 11.16 -5.11 0.16
CA TYR A 106 9.86 -4.86 0.76
C TYR A 106 8.71 -5.36 -0.12
N PRO A 107 7.56 -5.74 0.47
CA PRO A 107 6.35 -6.03 -0.29
C PRO A 107 5.73 -4.75 -0.85
N GLY A 108 4.93 -4.89 -1.91
CA GLY A 108 4.20 -3.77 -2.52
C GLY A 108 5.02 -3.00 -3.56
N SER A 109 4.52 -1.84 -3.98
CA SER A 109 5.13 -0.96 -5.00
C SER A 109 5.59 0.39 -4.44
N GLY A 110 5.62 0.53 -3.12
CA GLY A 110 5.86 1.77 -2.40
C GLY A 110 5.26 1.68 -1.00
N GLY A 111 5.65 2.56 -0.08
CA GLY A 111 5.10 2.57 1.27
C GLY A 111 6.09 2.93 2.36
N VAL A 112 5.57 3.36 3.50
CA VAL A 112 6.29 3.41 4.78
C VAL A 112 6.44 2.02 5.40
N VAL A 113 7.57 1.82 6.08
CA VAL A 113 7.86 0.65 6.92
C VAL A 113 7.73 1.08 8.37
N LEU A 114 6.65 0.64 9.02
CA LEU A 114 6.43 0.92 10.44
C LEU A 114 7.11 -0.16 11.28
N ALA A 115 7.72 0.25 12.39
CA ALA A 115 8.27 -0.68 13.36
C ALA A 115 7.17 -1.61 13.91
N VAL A 116 7.55 -2.84 14.28
CA VAL A 116 6.60 -3.77 14.89
C VAL A 116 6.37 -3.38 16.36
N PRO A 117 5.11 -3.19 16.81
CA PRO A 117 4.86 -2.85 18.19
C PRO A 117 5.15 -4.04 19.11
N ALA A 118 5.87 -3.80 20.20
CA ALA A 118 6.16 -4.83 21.22
C ALA A 118 4.88 -5.35 21.92
N ARG A 119 3.82 -4.53 21.98
CA ARG A 119 2.51 -4.89 22.52
C ARG A 119 1.41 -4.21 21.72
N LEU A 120 0.32 -4.94 21.50
CA LEU A 120 -0.91 -4.45 20.87
C LEU A 120 -2.01 -4.37 21.92
N ASP A 121 -2.32 -3.16 22.37
CA ASP A 121 -3.55 -2.82 23.09
C ASP A 121 -4.49 -2.01 22.19
N SER A 122 -5.65 -1.62 22.73
CA SER A 122 -6.65 -0.85 21.98
C SER A 122 -6.07 0.43 21.39
N ASP A 123 -5.26 1.17 22.17
CA ASP A 123 -4.76 2.49 21.79
C ASP A 123 -3.67 2.36 20.72
N ARG A 124 -2.76 1.38 20.84
CA ARG A 124 -1.76 1.10 19.81
C ARG A 124 -2.43 0.60 18.53
N ILE A 125 -3.42 -0.29 18.62
CA ILE A 125 -4.16 -0.73 17.43
C ILE A 125 -4.82 0.46 16.73
N GLU A 126 -5.49 1.34 17.49
CA GLU A 126 -6.08 2.56 16.96
C GLU A 126 -5.04 3.45 16.27
N ALA A 127 -3.87 3.64 16.87
CA ALA A 127 -2.79 4.46 16.33
C ALA A 127 -2.21 3.92 15.01
N TYR A 128 -2.00 2.59 14.92
CA TYR A 128 -1.55 1.96 13.68
C TYR A 128 -2.63 2.04 12.60
N CYS A 129 -3.90 1.81 12.95
CA CYS A 129 -5.00 2.00 12.01
C CYS A 129 -5.08 3.45 11.51
N ALA A 130 -4.93 4.43 12.40
CA ALA A 130 -4.93 5.85 12.04
C ALA A 130 -3.79 6.17 11.07
N THR A 131 -2.60 5.65 11.36
CA THR A 131 -1.42 5.80 10.50
C THR A 131 -1.69 5.22 9.11
N TRP A 132 -2.17 3.97 9.00
CA TRP A 132 -2.49 3.35 7.70
C TRP A 132 -3.66 4.04 6.96
N LEU A 133 -4.60 4.65 7.66
CA LEU A 133 -5.66 5.44 7.02
C LEU A 133 -5.15 6.79 6.48
N ALA A 134 -4.07 7.31 7.05
CA ALA A 134 -3.62 8.67 6.79
C ALA A 134 -3.24 8.91 5.32
N GLY A 135 -2.58 7.96 4.66
CA GLY A 135 -2.19 8.10 3.26
C GLY A 135 -3.38 8.32 2.33
N GLY A 136 -4.36 7.40 2.38
CA GLY A 136 -5.58 7.54 1.57
C GLY A 136 -6.42 8.77 1.94
N MET A 137 -6.42 9.20 3.21
CA MET A 137 -7.07 10.44 3.63
C MET A 137 -6.37 11.69 3.08
N ALA A 138 -5.03 11.70 3.05
CA ALA A 138 -4.26 12.77 2.43
C ALA A 138 -4.55 12.87 0.93
N GLU A 139 -4.55 11.73 0.22
CA GLU A 139 -4.94 11.69 -1.20
C GLU A 139 -6.36 12.24 -1.43
N GLN A 140 -7.30 11.87 -0.56
CA GLN A 140 -8.68 12.34 -0.64
C GLN A 140 -8.78 13.86 -0.42
N MET A 141 -7.97 14.42 0.48
CA MET A 141 -7.96 15.86 0.80
C MET A 141 -7.37 16.70 -0.33
N ASP A 142 -6.32 16.22 -0.99
CA ASP A 142 -5.62 17.01 -2.03
C ASP A 142 -6.13 16.73 -3.45
N TYR A 143 -6.64 15.52 -3.71
CA TYR A 143 -7.05 15.10 -5.05
C TYR A 143 -8.51 14.65 -5.17
N GLY A 144 -9.29 14.69 -4.08
CA GLY A 144 -10.71 14.34 -4.07
C GLY A 144 -11.02 12.84 -4.22
N LYS A 145 -10.00 12.00 -4.42
CA LYS A 145 -10.12 10.54 -4.51
C LYS A 145 -8.83 9.87 -4.02
N SER A 146 -8.98 8.82 -3.21
CA SER A 146 -7.89 7.88 -2.90
C SER A 146 -7.77 6.76 -3.94
N ILE A 147 -6.53 6.45 -4.32
CA ILE A 147 -6.16 5.43 -5.32
C ILE A 147 -5.19 4.39 -4.72
N GLY A 148 -4.32 4.79 -3.77
CA GLY A 148 -3.25 3.94 -3.23
C GLY A 148 -3.59 3.12 -1.97
N ALA A 149 -4.78 3.28 -1.37
CA ALA A 149 -5.05 2.77 -0.01
C ALA A 149 -5.36 1.26 0.10
N GLU A 150 -5.33 0.48 -0.98
CA GLU A 150 -5.78 -0.93 -0.93
C GLU A 150 -4.93 -1.78 0.03
N GLU A 151 -3.60 -1.69 -0.07
CA GLU A 151 -2.69 -2.44 0.80
C GLU A 151 -2.84 -2.04 2.27
N ASP A 152 -3.04 -0.74 2.53
CA ASP A 152 -3.25 -0.21 3.87
C ASP A 152 -4.55 -0.72 4.48
N LEU A 153 -5.63 -0.73 3.70
CA LEU A 153 -6.91 -1.28 4.11
C LEU A 153 -6.82 -2.78 4.43
N GLN A 154 -5.99 -3.53 3.71
CA GLN A 154 -5.74 -4.94 4.04
C GLN A 154 -5.02 -5.09 5.39
N LYS A 155 -3.97 -4.29 5.65
CA LYS A 155 -3.26 -4.27 6.95
C LYS A 155 -4.22 -3.92 8.09
N ILE A 156 -5.06 -2.91 7.90
CA ILE A 156 -6.09 -2.49 8.86
C ILE A 156 -7.08 -3.62 9.13
N GLN A 157 -7.59 -4.28 8.09
CA GLN A 157 -8.54 -5.39 8.25
C GLN A 157 -7.94 -6.54 9.08
N LEU A 158 -6.68 -6.89 8.85
CA LEU A 158 -5.99 -7.93 9.61
C LEU A 158 -5.86 -7.54 11.09
N LEU A 159 -5.45 -6.30 11.37
CA LEU A 159 -5.26 -5.81 12.73
C LEU A 159 -6.58 -5.74 13.49
N LEU A 160 -7.64 -5.21 12.88
CA LEU A 160 -8.97 -5.13 13.48
C LEU A 160 -9.59 -6.52 13.69
N ALA A 161 -9.39 -7.46 12.77
CA ALA A 161 -9.84 -8.84 12.94
C ALA A 161 -9.09 -9.56 14.07
N ALA A 162 -7.80 -9.27 14.28
CA ALA A 162 -7.05 -9.78 15.43
C ALA A 162 -7.55 -9.17 16.75
N ALA A 163 -7.81 -7.86 16.77
CA ALA A 163 -8.33 -7.15 17.94
C ALA A 163 -9.70 -7.69 18.38
N GLN A 164 -10.61 -7.90 17.42
CA GLN A 164 -11.94 -8.42 17.68
C GLN A 164 -11.90 -9.86 18.21
N ARG A 165 -11.08 -10.73 17.61
CA ARG A 165 -10.93 -12.13 18.08
C ARG A 165 -10.34 -12.21 19.49
N SER A 166 -9.49 -11.26 19.85
CA SER A 166 -8.82 -11.21 21.16
C SER A 166 -9.66 -10.49 22.23
N GLY A 167 -10.86 -10.02 21.89
CA GLY A 167 -11.74 -9.32 22.83
C GLY A 167 -11.25 -7.93 23.27
N ILE A 168 -10.27 -7.33 22.57
CA ILE A 168 -9.69 -6.03 22.94
C ILE A 168 -10.73 -4.91 22.80
N ALA A 169 -11.34 -4.82 21.62
CA ALA A 169 -12.42 -3.87 21.33
C ALA A 169 -13.16 -4.27 20.04
N PRO A 170 -14.40 -3.79 19.82
CA PRO A 170 -15.09 -3.99 18.56
C PRO A 170 -14.35 -3.33 17.38
N ALA A 171 -14.15 -4.07 16.29
CA ALA A 171 -13.43 -3.59 15.10
C ALA A 171 -13.99 -2.26 14.54
N ARG A 172 -15.32 -2.12 14.52
CA ARG A 172 -15.99 -0.89 14.05
C ARG A 172 -15.66 0.32 14.93
N THR A 173 -15.57 0.13 16.25
CA THR A 173 -15.26 1.22 17.19
C THR A 173 -13.84 1.71 16.97
N LEU A 174 -12.87 0.79 16.93
CA LEU A 174 -11.46 1.10 16.65
C LEU A 174 -11.30 1.81 15.31
N ARG A 175 -11.94 1.29 14.26
CA ARG A 175 -11.90 1.92 12.93
C ARG A 175 -12.42 3.35 12.95
N ASN A 176 -13.60 3.59 13.53
CA ASN A 176 -14.20 4.92 13.56
C ASN A 176 -13.35 5.92 14.36
N ARG A 177 -12.69 5.47 15.43
CA ARG A 177 -11.79 6.33 16.22
C ARG A 177 -10.50 6.63 15.43
N ALA A 178 -9.89 5.61 14.85
CA ALA A 178 -8.71 5.75 13.99
C ALA A 178 -8.97 6.71 12.82
N GLU A 179 -10.13 6.62 12.16
CA GLU A 179 -10.53 7.53 11.07
C GLU A 179 -10.64 8.99 11.55
N ARG A 180 -11.24 9.22 12.73
CA ARG A 180 -11.31 10.58 13.32
C ARG A 180 -9.94 11.10 13.70
N LEU A 181 -9.11 10.27 14.32
CA LEU A 181 -7.77 10.61 14.76
C LEU A 181 -6.89 11.02 13.58
N ALA A 182 -6.78 10.17 12.56
CA ALA A 182 -6.01 10.44 11.35
C ALA A 182 -6.47 11.74 10.66
N ARG A 183 -7.78 11.92 10.49
CA ARG A 183 -8.35 13.14 9.91
C ARG A 183 -8.02 14.37 10.73
N SER A 184 -8.13 14.31 12.05
CA SER A 184 -7.87 15.45 12.93
C SER A 184 -6.42 15.92 12.83
N LEU A 185 -5.46 14.99 12.80
CA LEU A 185 -4.04 15.29 12.67
C LEU A 185 -3.71 15.89 11.30
N LEU A 186 -4.20 15.26 10.22
CA LEU A 186 -3.95 15.75 8.86
C LEU A 186 -4.55 17.14 8.61
N VAL A 187 -5.73 17.42 9.17
CA VAL A 187 -6.37 18.74 9.05
C VAL A 187 -5.62 19.78 9.88
N ALA A 188 -5.26 19.46 11.12
CA ALA A 188 -4.54 20.37 12.00
C ALA A 188 -3.16 20.76 11.44
N GLU A 189 -2.49 19.83 10.76
CA GLU A 189 -1.10 19.99 10.31
C GLU A 189 -0.95 19.96 8.79
N LYS A 190 -1.98 20.45 8.08
CA LYS A 190 -2.03 20.43 6.61
C LYS A 190 -0.81 21.08 5.95
N ASP A 191 -0.30 22.18 6.50
CA ASP A 191 0.85 22.86 5.93
C ASP A 191 2.17 22.09 6.15
N LEU A 192 2.29 21.38 7.27
CA LEU A 192 3.42 20.50 7.52
C LEU A 192 3.37 19.27 6.61
N HIS A 193 2.18 18.69 6.41
CA HIS A 193 1.95 17.61 5.44
C HIS A 193 2.40 18.00 4.02
N LYS A 194 2.04 19.21 3.57
CA LYS A 194 2.49 19.74 2.26
C LYS A 194 4.01 19.90 2.18
N LYS A 195 4.64 20.48 3.22
CA LYS A 195 6.11 20.62 3.29
C LYS A 195 6.78 19.26 3.23
N LEU A 196 6.27 18.28 3.99
CA LEU A 196 6.79 16.92 4.00
C LEU A 196 6.65 16.27 2.63
N THR A 197 5.49 16.42 1.97
CA THR A 197 5.26 15.94 0.59
C THR A 197 6.33 16.47 -0.37
N GLN A 198 6.68 17.76 -0.28
CA GLN A 198 7.75 18.35 -1.11
C GLN A 198 9.13 17.76 -0.82
N GLN A 199 9.44 17.48 0.46
CA GLN A 199 10.72 16.85 0.83
C GLN A 199 10.83 15.41 0.31
N LEU A 200 9.74 14.64 0.37
CA LEU A 200 9.69 13.29 -0.20
C LEU A 200 9.87 13.34 -1.72
N LEU A 201 9.21 14.28 -2.39
CA LEU A 201 9.40 14.48 -3.84
C LEU A 201 10.84 14.84 -4.22
N ALA A 202 11.52 15.59 -3.37
CA ALA A 202 12.94 15.90 -3.52
C ALA A 202 13.88 14.73 -3.20
N GLY A 203 13.35 13.58 -2.77
CA GLY A 203 14.13 12.37 -2.46
C GLY A 203 14.88 12.43 -1.13
N ARG A 204 14.40 13.24 -0.18
CA ARG A 204 15.03 13.37 1.15
C ARG A 204 14.90 12.09 1.95
N ASP A 205 15.94 11.64 2.63
CA ASP A 205 15.89 10.43 3.46
C ASP A 205 14.94 10.53 4.66
N ILE A 206 14.70 9.39 5.31
CA ILE A 206 13.81 9.27 6.46
C ILE A 206 14.28 10.13 7.63
N GLU A 207 15.58 10.21 7.88
CA GLU A 207 16.16 11.01 8.97
C GLU A 207 15.86 12.50 8.77
N GLY A 208 16.06 13.02 7.55
CA GLY A 208 15.72 14.39 7.21
C GLY A 208 14.23 14.70 7.33
N CYS A 209 13.36 13.74 7.00
CA CYS A 209 11.92 13.84 7.21
C CYS A 209 11.56 13.89 8.71
N ILE A 210 12.17 13.05 9.54
CA ILE A 210 11.94 13.05 11.01
C ILE A 210 12.42 14.37 11.62
N GLN A 211 13.58 14.89 11.23
CA GLN A 211 14.09 16.18 11.71
C GLN A 211 13.11 17.33 11.39
N LEU A 212 12.51 17.33 10.19
CA LEU A 212 11.49 18.32 9.83
C LEU A 212 10.26 18.23 10.75
N LEU A 213 9.80 17.01 11.05
CA LEU A 213 8.63 16.77 11.89
C LEU A 213 8.87 17.14 13.36
N GLN A 214 10.11 16.98 13.84
CA GLN A 214 10.54 17.39 15.19
C GLN A 214 10.67 18.92 15.32
N ALA A 215 11.22 19.60 14.32
CA ALA A 215 11.41 21.05 14.35
C ALA A 215 10.09 21.85 14.43
N GLN A 216 8.96 21.22 14.08
CA GLN A 216 7.62 21.80 14.14
C GLN A 216 6.81 21.32 15.37
N GLN A 217 7.46 20.67 16.34
CA GLN A 217 6.87 20.31 17.64
C GLN A 217 7.21 21.31 18.76
N ALA A 218 8.10 22.27 18.48
CA ALA A 218 8.56 23.29 19.42
C ALA A 218 7.71 24.57 19.36
#